data_AF-A0A7V2DZN9-F1
#
_entry.id   AF-A0A7V2DZN9-F1
#
_cell.length_a   1.000
_cell.length_b   1.000
_cell.length_c   1.000
_cell.angle_alpha   90.00
_cell.angle_beta   90.00
_cell.angle_gamma   90.00
#
_symmetry.space_group_name_H-M   'P 1'
#
loop_
_entity.id
_entity.type
_entity.pdbx_description
1 polymer ?
#
loop_
_entity_poly.entity_id
_entity_poly.type
_entity_poly.pdbx_seq_one_letter_code
_entity_poly.pdbx_strand_id
1 'polypeptide(L)'
;MPTSSKLLGLLAVASGASAWLLVHGYQARLEALRPAVGPAVPVAVAARDLARGEVLVPGALRVVEVPQRYAPPGAVADPAPVSGRVL
;
A
#
# COMPACT_ATOMS: atom_id res chain seq x y z
N MET A 1 -40.42 4.88 27.44
CA MET A 1 -38.99 5.14 27.14
C MET A 1 -38.68 4.83 25.68
N PRO A 2 -38.60 5.82 24.77
CA PRO A 2 -38.08 5.58 23.41
C PRO A 2 -37.00 6.58 22.94
N THR A 3 -36.62 7.57 23.74
CA THR A 3 -35.66 8.62 23.36
C THR A 3 -34.22 8.13 23.31
N SER A 4 -33.85 7.20 24.20
CA SER A 4 -32.49 6.65 24.26
C SER A 4 -32.11 5.85 23.00
N SER A 5 -33.04 5.06 22.44
CA SER A 5 -32.80 4.31 21.20
C SER A 5 -32.56 5.21 19.98
N LYS A 6 -33.31 6.32 19.88
CA LYS A 6 -33.12 7.32 18.82
C LYS A 6 -31.77 8.04 18.95
N LEU A 7 -31.36 8.36 20.18
CA LEU A 7 -30.05 8.96 20.47
C LEU A 7 -28.90 8.03 20.06
N LEU A 8 -28.99 6.74 20.43
CA LEU A 8 -27.99 5.75 20.04
C LEU A 8 -27.92 5.57 18.51
N GLY A 9 -29.07 5.53 17.85
CA GLY A 9 -29.12 5.46 16.38
C GLY A 9 -28.48 6.67 15.72
N LEU A 10 -28.75 7.88 16.22
CA LEU A 10 -28.16 9.12 15.69
C LEU A 10 -26.65 9.16 15.90
N LEU A 11 -26.17 8.67 17.05
CA LEU A 11 -24.75 8.59 17.38
C LEU A 11 -24.02 7.55 16.52
N ALA A 12 -24.67 6.41 16.23
CA ALA A 12 -24.15 5.42 15.30
C ALA A 12 -24.01 5.98 13.88
N VAL A 13 -25.03 6.69 13.38
CA VAL A 13 -24.98 7.35 12.06
C VAL A 13 -23.90 8.42 12.02
N ALA A 14 -23.81 9.27 13.04
CA ALA A 14 -22.77 10.30 13.14
C ALA A 14 -21.37 9.69 13.16
N SER A 15 -21.18 8.59 13.89
CA SER A 15 -19.89 7.89 13.97
C SER A 15 -19.51 7.27 12.62
N GLY A 16 -20.46 6.61 11.95
CA GLY A 16 -20.25 6.04 10.61
C GLY A 16 -19.93 7.11 9.57
N ALA A 17 -20.69 8.21 9.55
CA ALA A 17 -20.45 9.34 8.65
C ALA A 17 -19.08 9.98 8.90
N SER A 18 -18.68 10.14 10.17
CA SER A 18 -17.37 10.67 10.52
C SER A 18 -16.23 9.77 10.06
N ALA A 19 -16.34 8.46 10.29
CA ALA A 19 -15.36 7.49 9.79
C ALA A 19 -15.27 7.51 8.26
N TRP A 20 -16.41 7.56 7.57
CA TRP A 20 -16.48 7.64 6.12
C TRP A 20 -15.78 8.91 5.59
N LEU A 21 -16.07 10.08 6.17
CA LEU A 21 -15.46 11.36 5.80
C LEU A 21 -13.94 11.34 6.00
N LEU A 22 -13.44 10.76 7.09
CA LEU A 22 -12.00 10.66 7.36
C LEU A 22 -11.29 9.81 6.30
N VAL A 23 -11.86 8.65 5.96
CA VAL A 23 -11.30 7.76 4.93
C VAL A 23 -11.34 8.43 3.55
N HIS A 24 -12.47 9.03 3.17
CA HIS A 24 -12.63 9.67 1.87
C HIS A 24 -11.74 10.91 1.73
N GLY A 25 -11.62 11.72 2.79
CA GLY A 25 -10.73 12.86 2.82
C GLY A 25 -9.27 12.45 2.68
N TYR A 26 -8.86 11.36 3.33
CA TYR A 26 -7.51 10.81 3.18
C TYR A 26 -7.26 10.30 1.75
N GLN A 27 -8.20 9.56 1.17
CA GLN A 27 -8.11 9.12 -0.22
C GLN A 27 -8.01 10.29 -1.20
N ALA A 28 -8.85 11.32 -1.06
CA ALA A 28 -8.81 12.51 -1.89
C ALA A 28 -7.47 13.25 -1.77
N ARG A 29 -6.90 13.31 -0.57
CA ARG A 29 -5.56 13.87 -0.35
C ARG A 29 -4.46 13.08 -1.04
N LEU A 30 -4.51 11.74 -0.99
CA LEU A 30 -3.57 10.89 -1.72
C LEU A 30 -3.72 11.06 -3.24
N GLU A 31 -4.95 11.13 -3.73
CA GLU A 31 -5.23 11.35 -5.15
C GLU A 31 -4.68 12.70 -5.63
N ALA A 32 -4.83 13.75 -4.83
CA ALA A 32 -4.25 15.07 -5.10
C ALA A 32 -2.71 15.06 -5.17
N LEU A 33 -2.04 14.10 -4.52
CA LEU A 33 -0.58 13.93 -4.57
C LEU A 33 -0.12 13.10 -5.78
N ARG A 34 -0.98 12.27 -6.39
CA ARG A 34 -0.61 11.41 -7.53
C ARG A 34 0.03 12.15 -8.70
N PRO A 35 -0.40 13.36 -9.11
CA PRO A 35 0.26 14.09 -10.21
C PRO A 35 1.75 14.36 -9.94
N ALA A 36 2.16 14.50 -8.69
CA ALA A 36 3.54 14.82 -8.32
C ALA A 36 4.48 13.59 -8.27
N VAL A 37 3.93 12.39 -8.08
CA VAL A 37 4.71 11.16 -7.86
C VAL A 37 4.50 10.08 -8.93
N GLY A 38 3.51 10.27 -9.80
CA GLY A 38 3.14 9.31 -10.84
C GLY A 38 2.26 8.15 -10.32
N PRO A 39 1.89 7.21 -11.20
CA PRO A 39 1.15 6.01 -10.81
C PRO A 39 1.97 5.11 -9.87
N ALA A 40 1.29 4.29 -9.07
CA ALA A 40 1.95 3.21 -8.35
C ALA A 40 2.41 2.13 -9.34
N VAL A 41 3.63 1.65 -9.17
CA VAL A 41 4.23 0.58 -9.97
C VAL A 41 4.76 -0.53 -9.05
N PRO A 42 4.63 -1.80 -9.45
CA PRO A 42 5.15 -2.92 -8.68
C PRO A 42 6.68 -2.95 -8.73
N VAL A 43 7.31 -3.09 -7.56
CA VAL A 43 8.76 -3.26 -7.41
C VAL A 43 9.06 -4.41 -6.46
N ALA A 44 9.89 -5.34 -6.90
CA ALA A 44 10.42 -6.44 -6.11
C ALA A 44 11.47 -5.90 -5.12
N VAL A 45 11.22 -6.11 -3.84
CA VAL A 45 12.10 -5.72 -2.72
C VAL A 45 12.45 -6.94 -1.89
N ALA A 46 13.55 -6.86 -1.14
CA ALA A 46 13.93 -7.92 -0.21
C ALA A 46 12.84 -8.13 0.85
N ALA A 47 12.44 -9.38 1.05
CA ALA A 47 11.48 -9.77 2.09
C ALA A 47 12.14 -9.96 3.46
N ARG A 48 13.46 -10.15 3.47
CA ARG A 48 14.35 -10.31 4.63
C ARG A 48 15.73 -9.79 4.26
N ASP A 49 16.65 -9.81 5.21
CA ASP A 49 18.05 -9.53 4.89
C ASP A 49 18.61 -10.61 3.94
N LEU A 50 19.33 -10.15 2.92
CA LEU A 50 19.97 -10.96 1.89
C LEU A 50 21.47 -10.66 1.88
N ALA A 51 22.28 -11.71 1.88
CA ALA A 51 23.73 -11.57 1.79
C ALA A 51 24.19 -11.46 0.33
N ARG A 52 25.33 -10.81 0.11
CA ARG A 52 26.01 -10.85 -1.19
C ARG A 52 26.43 -12.28 -1.51
N GLY A 53 26.25 -12.71 -2.76
CA GLY A 53 26.55 -14.08 -3.18
C GLY A 53 25.43 -15.08 -2.83
N GLU A 54 24.35 -14.63 -2.20
CA GLU A 54 23.20 -15.48 -1.91
C GLU A 54 22.36 -15.71 -3.18
N VAL A 55 21.82 -16.92 -3.31
CA VAL A 55 20.87 -17.26 -4.38
C VAL A 55 19.47 -16.80 -3.98
N LEU A 56 18.82 -16.06 -4.88
CA LEU A 56 17.44 -15.61 -4.70
C LEU A 56 16.49 -16.80 -4.79
N VAL A 57 16.02 -17.28 -3.64
CA VAL A 57 15.01 -18.34 -3.55
C VAL A 57 13.59 -17.77 -3.63
N PRO A 58 12.57 -18.58 -4.02
CA PRO A 58 11.18 -18.17 -3.88
C PRO A 58 10.87 -17.69 -2.47
N GLY A 59 10.32 -16.48 -2.33
CA GLY A 59 10.05 -15.85 -1.04
C GLY A 59 11.19 -14.98 -0.46
N ALA A 60 12.37 -14.95 -1.09
CA ALA A 60 13.43 -13.98 -0.76
C ALA A 60 13.04 -12.54 -1.13
N LEU A 61 12.18 -12.40 -2.14
CA LEU A 61 11.66 -11.13 -2.63
C LEU A 61 10.14 -11.07 -2.44
N ARG A 62 9.63 -9.87 -2.17
CA ARG A 62 8.21 -9.54 -2.17
C ARG A 62 7.95 -8.34 -3.07
N VAL A 63 6.75 -8.25 -3.63
CA VAL A 63 6.36 -7.10 -4.45
C VAL A 63 5.71 -6.04 -3.57
N VAL A 64 6.11 -4.79 -3.75
CA VAL A 64 5.50 -3.63 -3.10
C VAL A 64 5.17 -2.59 -4.17
N GLU A 65 4.02 -1.96 -4.04
CA GLU A 65 3.61 -0.83 -4.86
C GLU A 65 4.32 0.44 -4.39
N VAL A 66 5.08 1.07 -5.28
CA VAL A 66 5.76 2.34 -5.01
C VAL A 66 5.40 3.35 -6.09
N PRO A 67 5.31 4.66 -5.78
CA PRO A 67 5.09 5.65 -6.82
C PRO A 67 6.23 5.62 -7.85
N GLN A 68 5.89 5.70 -9.14
CA GLN A 68 6.83 5.58 -10.26
C GLN A 68 8.06 6.48 -10.10
N ARG A 69 7.88 7.71 -9.58
CA ARG A 69 8.98 8.66 -9.37
C ARG A 69 10.03 8.19 -8.34
N TYR A 70 9.67 7.25 -7.47
CA TYR A 70 10.56 6.64 -6.48
C TYR A 70 11.01 5.22 -6.86
N ALA A 71 10.53 4.69 -7.99
CA ALA A 71 10.98 3.40 -8.47
C ALA A 71 12.46 3.50 -8.89
N PRO A 72 13.35 2.66 -8.35
CA PRO A 72 14.74 2.68 -8.73
C PRO A 72 14.92 2.30 -10.21
N PRO A 73 15.94 2.82 -10.90
CA PRO A 73 16.21 2.44 -12.28
C PRO A 73 16.51 0.93 -12.36
N GLY A 74 15.91 0.24 -13.32
CA GLY A 74 16.05 -1.21 -13.47
C GLY A 74 15.26 -2.05 -12.46
N ALA A 75 14.31 -1.45 -11.75
CA ALA A 75 13.40 -2.17 -10.86
C ALA A 75 12.70 -3.33 -11.57
N VAL A 76 12.62 -4.47 -10.88
CA VAL A 76 11.97 -5.68 -11.36
C VAL A 76 10.54 -5.71 -10.82
N ALA A 77 9.54 -5.88 -11.70
CA ALA A 77 8.13 -5.93 -11.30
C ALA A 77 7.70 -7.32 -10.81
N ASP A 78 8.28 -8.38 -11.36
CA ASP A 78 7.98 -9.78 -11.04
C ASP A 78 9.25 -10.50 -10.53
N PRO A 79 9.25 -11.06 -9.31
CA PRO A 79 10.39 -11.77 -8.76
C PRO A 79 10.66 -13.14 -9.41
N ALA A 80 9.73 -13.73 -10.17
CA ALA A 80 9.91 -15.02 -10.80
C ALA A 80 11.15 -15.09 -11.74
N PRO A 81 11.36 -14.16 -12.71
CA PRO A 81 12.52 -14.18 -13.61
C PRO A 81 13.88 -13.93 -12.94
N VAL A 82 13.91 -13.44 -11.70
CA VAL A 82 15.16 -13.23 -10.94
C VAL A 82 15.40 -14.32 -9.89
N SER A 83 14.44 -15.21 -9.67
CA SER A 83 14.64 -16.38 -8.83
C SER A 83 15.74 -17.28 -9.41
N GLY A 84 16.62 -17.77 -8.54
CA GLY A 84 17.80 -18.56 -8.91
C GLY A 84 19.03 -17.74 -9.30
N ARG A 85 18.94 -16.41 -9.38
CA ARG A 85 20.11 -15.53 -9.58
C ARG A 85 20.87 -15.29 -8.28
N VAL A 86 22.14 -14.94 -8.43
CA VAL A 86 23.04 -14.57 -7.33
C VAL A 86 23.06 -13.04 -7.17
N LEU A 87 23.06 -12.58 -5.92
CA LEU A 87 23.09 -11.17 -5.53
C LEU A 87 24.49 -10.55 -5.59
#